data_AF-A0A2W6WV28-F1
#
_entry.id   AF-A0A2W6WV28-F1
#
_cell.length_a   1.000
_cell.length_b   1.000
_cell.length_c   1.000
_cell.angle_alpha   90.00
_cell.angle_beta   90.00
_cell.angle_gamma   90.00
#
_symmetry.space_group_name_H-M   'P 1'
#
loop_
_entity.id
_entity.type
_entity.pdbx_description
1 polymer ?
#
loop_
_entity_poly.entity_id
_entity_poly.type
_entity_poly.pdbx_seq_one_letter_code
_entity_poly.pdbx_strand_id
1 'polypeptide(L)'
;MQSTAIVQFDGMSMPLDTFIDCYRLIRVNSFALPSMASNTRLVTVDRCGTVIEDCRANQVDWHACIAFRPVDGQQEHEPCFDCGTSPDDQQFCESCMDDMEYGW
;
A
#
# COMPACT_ATOMS: atom_id res chain seq x y z
N MET A 1 -29.87 -0.04 13.39
CA MET A 1 -29.45 1.15 12.63
C MET A 1 -27.96 1.00 12.39
N GLN A 2 -27.54 0.65 11.17
CA GLN A 2 -26.12 0.69 10.82
C GLN A 2 -25.73 2.17 10.74
N SER A 3 -24.97 2.66 11.71
CA SER A 3 -24.32 3.95 11.59
C SER A 3 -23.29 3.84 10.49
N THR A 4 -23.62 4.33 9.30
CA THR A 4 -22.69 4.34 8.16
C THR A 4 -21.65 5.42 8.45
N ALA A 5 -20.42 5.01 8.75
CA ALA A 5 -19.31 5.94 8.87
C ALA A 5 -19.13 6.71 7.55
N ILE A 6 -18.70 7.97 7.63
CA ILE A 6 -18.40 8.80 6.46
C ILE A 6 -16.89 8.83 6.29
N VAL A 7 -16.43 8.52 5.09
CA VAL A 7 -15.03 8.62 4.69
C VAL A 7 -14.80 9.99 4.06
N GLN A 8 -13.77 10.69 4.53
CA GLN A 8 -13.25 11.89 3.89
C GLN A 8 -11.97 11.54 3.14
N PHE A 9 -11.99 11.72 1.83
CA PHE A 9 -10.88 11.33 0.96
C PHE A 9 -10.83 12.23 -0.27
N ASP A 10 -9.64 12.77 -0.58
CA ASP A 10 -9.39 13.62 -1.74
C ASP A 10 -10.40 14.78 -1.90
N GLY A 11 -10.72 15.45 -0.78
CA GLY A 11 -11.69 16.56 -0.74
C GLY A 11 -13.16 16.15 -0.88
N MET A 12 -13.46 14.86 -1.04
CA MET A 12 -14.81 14.33 -1.11
C MET A 12 -15.22 13.64 0.20
N SER A 13 -16.52 13.70 0.51
CA SER A 13 -17.12 12.97 1.64
C SER A 13 -18.13 11.96 1.09
N MET A 14 -17.97 10.69 1.43
CA MET A 14 -18.90 9.65 0.98
C MET A 14 -19.12 8.57 2.05
N PRO A 15 -20.25 7.84 2.00
CA PRO A 15 -20.48 6.72 2.91
C PRO A 15 -19.39 5.66 2.76
N LEU A 16 -18.99 5.05 3.87
CA LEU A 16 -17.93 4.06 3.92
C LEU A 16 -18.16 2.89 2.95
N ASP A 17 -19.37 2.32 2.91
CA ASP A 17 -19.67 1.22 1.98
C ASP A 17 -19.51 1.67 0.51
N THR A 18 -19.95 2.89 0.18
CA THR A 18 -19.75 3.48 -1.15
C THR A 18 -18.28 3.65 -1.47
N PHE A 19 -17.47 4.11 -0.51
CA PHE A 19 -16.02 4.22 -0.68
C PHE A 19 -15.39 2.86 -0.97
N ILE A 20 -15.73 1.82 -0.20
CA ILE A 20 -15.24 0.46 -0.38
C ILE A 20 -15.56 -0.05 -1.79
N ASP A 21 -16.78 0.16 -2.26
CA ASP A 21 -17.23 -0.31 -3.58
C ASP A 21 -16.58 0.48 -4.73
N CYS A 22 -16.53 1.83 -4.63
CA CYS A 22 -15.96 2.70 -5.65
C CYS A 22 -14.46 2.47 -5.84
N TYR A 23 -13.71 2.32 -4.73
CA TYR A 23 -12.27 2.14 -4.77
C TYR A 23 -11.85 0.66 -4.84
N ARG A 24 -12.82 -0.26 -4.91
CA ARG A 24 -12.64 -1.72 -5.00
C ARG A 24 -11.78 -2.28 -3.85
N LEU A 25 -12.04 -1.83 -2.62
CA LEU A 25 -11.38 -2.38 -1.45
C LEU A 25 -11.91 -3.78 -1.15
N ILE A 26 -11.02 -4.66 -0.71
CA ILE A 26 -11.28 -6.00 -0.22
C ILE A 26 -11.67 -5.90 1.24
N ARG A 27 -12.87 -6.36 1.59
CA ARG A 27 -13.33 -6.39 2.99
C ARG A 27 -12.52 -7.41 3.80
N VAL A 28 -12.06 -7.00 4.98
CA VAL A 28 -11.34 -7.87 5.92
C VAL A 28 -12.34 -8.82 6.57
N ASN A 29 -12.04 -10.11 6.53
CA ASN A 29 -12.77 -11.11 7.28
C ASN A 29 -12.14 -11.24 8.68
N SER A 30 -12.90 -10.92 9.73
CA SER A 30 -12.44 -11.01 11.12
C SER A 30 -12.07 -12.43 11.57
N PHE A 31 -12.54 -13.46 10.87
CA PHE A 31 -12.24 -14.86 11.16
C PHE A 31 -11.13 -15.45 10.29
N ALA A 32 -10.74 -14.75 9.22
CA ALA A 32 -9.75 -15.20 8.27
C ALA A 32 -8.91 -14.00 7.85
N LEU A 33 -7.85 -13.73 8.62
CA LEU A 33 -6.92 -12.65 8.33
C LEU A 33 -6.27 -12.87 6.95
N PRO A 34 -6.12 -11.81 6.16
CA PRO A 34 -5.53 -11.94 4.83
C PRO A 34 -4.05 -12.34 4.93
N SER A 35 -3.67 -13.33 4.14
CA SER A 35 -2.27 -13.76 4.00
C SER A 35 -1.64 -13.04 2.81
N MET A 36 -0.68 -12.17 3.07
CA MET A 36 0.08 -11.43 2.06
C MET A 36 1.51 -11.16 2.54
N ALA A 37 2.39 -10.76 1.62
CA ALA A 37 3.76 -10.43 1.97
C ALA A 37 3.80 -9.21 2.90
N SER A 38 4.66 -9.25 3.92
CA SER A 38 4.76 -8.18 4.93
C SER A 38 5.10 -6.81 4.33
N ASN A 39 5.78 -6.77 3.19
CA ASN A 39 6.16 -5.52 2.50
C ASN A 39 5.10 -5.02 1.50
N THR A 40 3.98 -5.72 1.35
CA THR A 40 2.92 -5.27 0.43
C THR A 40 2.38 -3.93 0.91
N ARG A 41 2.38 -2.92 0.02
CA ARG A 41 1.79 -1.61 0.27
C ARG A 41 0.29 -1.66 0.04
N LEU A 42 -0.45 -1.04 0.95
CA LEU A 42 -1.88 -1.12 1.07
C LEU A 42 -2.47 0.26 1.29
N VAL A 43 -3.62 0.50 0.67
CA VAL A 43 -4.60 1.47 1.14
C VAL A 43 -5.52 0.75 2.11
N THR A 44 -5.70 1.25 3.32
CA THR A 44 -6.62 0.65 4.31
C THR A 44 -7.68 1.66 4.76
N VAL A 45 -8.81 1.15 5.20
CA VAL A 45 -9.85 1.94 5.87
C VAL A 45 -10.30 1.26 7.15
N ASP A 46 -10.53 2.04 8.19
CA ASP A 46 -10.98 1.59 9.51
C ASP A 46 -12.51 1.76 9.69
N ARG A 47 -13.02 1.29 10.84
CA ARG A 47 -14.46 1.43 11.21
C ARG A 47 -14.91 2.87 11.41
N CYS A 48 -13.99 3.79 11.63
CA CYS A 48 -14.26 5.22 11.82
C CYS A 48 -14.34 5.98 10.50
N GLY A 49 -13.95 5.36 9.38
CA GLY A 49 -13.85 6.00 8.07
C GLY A 49 -12.50 6.68 7.82
N THR A 50 -11.49 6.40 8.66
CA THR A 50 -10.11 6.86 8.45
C THR A 50 -9.47 6.04 7.33
N VAL A 51 -8.93 6.72 6.31
CA VAL A 51 -8.19 6.08 5.22
C VAL A 51 -6.70 6.29 5.43
N ILE A 52 -5.92 5.23 5.22
CA ILE A 52 -4.46 5.25 5.24
C ILE A 52 -4.00 4.80 3.85
N GLU A 53 -3.42 5.73 3.08
CA GLU A 53 -3.12 5.53 1.64
C GLU A 53 -1.81 4.77 1.37
N ASP A 54 -0.95 4.66 2.38
CA ASP A 54 0.38 4.10 2.22
C ASP A 54 0.86 3.44 3.49
N CYS A 55 0.37 2.22 3.73
CA CYS A 55 0.82 1.40 4.85
C CYS A 55 1.31 0.04 4.36
N ARG A 56 2.30 -0.54 5.05
CA ARG A 56 2.76 -1.90 4.79
C ARG A 56 1.87 -2.90 5.52
N ALA A 57 1.68 -4.09 4.96
CA ALA A 57 0.84 -5.14 5.53
C ALA A 57 1.21 -5.52 6.99
N ASN A 58 2.49 -5.38 7.37
CA ASN A 58 2.95 -5.60 8.75
C ASN A 58 2.67 -4.43 9.72
N GLN A 59 2.27 -3.27 9.22
CA GLN A 59 1.92 -2.08 10.01
C GLN A 59 0.41 -1.96 10.24
N VAL A 60 -0.39 -2.79 9.55
CA VAL A 60 -1.85 -2.76 9.65
C VAL A 60 -2.32 -3.53 10.87
N ASP A 61 -3.09 -2.85 11.73
CA ASP A 61 -3.92 -3.53 12.72
C ASP A 61 -5.15 -4.14 12.03
N TRP A 62 -5.05 -5.42 11.68
CA TRP A 62 -6.11 -6.14 10.98
C TRP A 62 -7.40 -6.31 11.79
N HIS A 63 -7.39 -6.10 13.11
CA HIS A 63 -8.61 -6.14 13.92
C HIS A 63 -9.41 -4.83 13.85
N ALA A 64 -8.72 -3.71 13.62
CA ALA A 64 -9.32 -2.38 13.45
C ALA A 64 -9.67 -2.08 11.98
N CYS A 65 -8.92 -2.67 11.05
CA CYS A 65 -9.13 -2.56 9.61
C CYS A 65 -10.42 -3.27 9.17
N ILE A 66 -11.19 -2.65 8.28
CA ILE A 66 -12.42 -3.24 7.71
C ILE A 66 -12.30 -3.56 6.23
N ALA A 67 -11.46 -2.82 5.50
CA ALA A 67 -11.21 -3.08 4.10
C ALA A 67 -9.84 -2.55 3.70
N PHE A 68 -9.23 -3.18 2.71
CA PHE A 68 -7.91 -2.81 2.21
C PHE A 68 -7.83 -2.99 0.69
N ARG A 69 -6.89 -2.31 0.04
CA ARG A 69 -6.56 -2.54 -1.36
C ARG A 69 -5.04 -2.57 -1.52
N PRO A 70 -4.47 -3.64 -2.12
CA PRO A 70 -3.08 -3.62 -2.54
C PRO A 70 -2.83 -2.49 -3.53
N VAL A 71 -1.70 -1.81 -3.37
CA VAL A 71 -1.21 -0.83 -4.34
C VAL A 71 -0.27 -1.58 -5.28
N ASP A 72 -0.81 -2.05 -6.41
CA ASP A 72 0.00 -2.66 -7.47
C ASP A 72 0.89 -1.60 -8.12
N GLY A 73 2.17 -1.91 -8.33
CA GLY A 73 3.04 -1.15 -9.23
C GLY A 73 3.89 -0.02 -8.62
N GLN A 74 3.91 0.17 -7.30
CA GLN A 74 5.06 0.87 -6.68
C GLN A 74 6.10 -0.19 -6.32
N GLN A 75 6.79 -0.71 -7.34
CA GLN A 75 8.09 -1.31 -7.14
C GLN A 75 8.92 -0.21 -6.49
N GLU A 76 9.29 -0.38 -5.22
CA GLU A 76 10.30 0.48 -4.61
C GLU A 76 11.51 0.33 -5.53
N HIS A 77 11.76 1.34 -6.39
CA HIS A 77 12.98 1.34 -7.17
C HIS A 77 14.10 1.24 -6.17
N GLU A 78 14.93 0.20 -6.28
CA GLU A 78 16.12 0.11 -5.46
C GLU A 78 16.88 1.43 -5.59
N PRO A 79 17.36 1.99 -4.47
CA PRO A 79 18.12 3.21 -4.52
C PRO A 79 19.33 2.98 -5.41
N CYS A 80 19.42 3.75 -6.49
CA CYS A 80 20.43 3.57 -7.50
C CYS A 80 20.93 4.92 -7.98
N PHE A 81 22.25 5.10 -7.95
CA PHE A 81 22.94 6.28 -8.44
C PHE A 81 22.68 6.49 -9.93
N ASP A 82 22.84 5.44 -10.74
CA ASP A 82 22.68 5.51 -12.20
C ASP A 82 21.22 5.76 -12.63
N CYS A 83 20.26 5.23 -11.87
CA CYS A 83 18.84 5.50 -12.10
C CYS A 83 18.39 6.85 -11.51
N GLY A 84 19.26 7.57 -10.79
CA GLY A 84 18.97 8.86 -10.15
C GLY A 84 18.01 8.79 -8.96
N THR A 85 17.77 7.59 -8.42
CA THR A 85 16.89 7.35 -7.26
C THR A 85 17.64 7.43 -5.93
N SER A 86 18.98 7.49 -5.96
CA SER A 86 19.84 7.71 -4.78
C SER A 86 20.93 8.74 -5.06
N PRO A 87 21.25 9.63 -4.10
CA PRO A 87 22.41 10.52 -4.19
C PRO A 87 23.73 9.86 -3.78
N ASP A 88 23.71 8.62 -3.29
CA ASP A 88 24.88 7.84 -2.87
C ASP A 88 25.46 7.07 -4.06
N ASP A 89 26.73 7.33 -4.41
CA ASP A 89 27.43 6.76 -5.56
C ASP A 89 27.87 5.30 -5.38
N GLN A 90 27.60 4.71 -4.20
CA GLN A 90 27.89 3.31 -3.90
C GLN A 90 26.65 2.41 -3.97
N GLN A 91 25.46 2.98 -4.16
CA GLN A 91 24.21 2.22 -4.24
C GLN A 91 23.80 2.07 -5.71
N PHE A 92 23.79 0.83 -6.19
CA PHE A 92 23.32 0.47 -7.53
C PHE A 92 22.23 -0.60 -7.40
N CYS A 93 21.20 -0.51 -8.24
CA CYS A 93 20.19 -1.56 -8.32
C CYS A 93 20.75 -2.79 -9.03
N GLU A 94 20.14 -3.95 -8.83
CA GLU A 94 20.58 -5.22 -9.46
C GLU A 94 20.68 -5.08 -10.98
N SER A 95 19.79 -4.31 -11.61
CA SER A 95 19.82 -4.06 -13.06
C SER A 95 21.01 -3.22 -13.53
N CYS A 96 21.53 -2.30 -12.72
CA CYS A 96 22.71 -1.50 -13.06
C CYS A 96 24.01 -2.19 -12.64
N MET A 97 23.96 -3.07 -11.63
CA MET A 97 25.07 -3.92 -11.25
C MET A 97 25.37 -4.99 -12.31
N ASP A 98 24.34 -5.60 -12.92
CA ASP A 98 24.50 -6.60 -13.99
C ASP A 98 25.21 -6.05 -15.24
N ASP A 99 25.06 -4.76 -15.54
CA ASP A 99 25.77 -4.11 -16.66
C ASP A 99 27.27 -3.88 -16.37
N MET A 100 27.71 -3.93 -15.10
CA MET A 100 29.13 -3.82 -14.73
C MET A 100 29.87 -5.17 -14.73
N GLU A 101 29.17 -6.31 -14.72
CA GLU A 101 29.80 -7.63 -14.61
C GLU A 101 30.35 -8.19 -15.95
N TYR A 102 29.97 -7.59 -17.09
CA TYR A 102 30.46 -7.97 -18.44
C TYR A 102 31.61 -7.09 -18.97
N GLY A 103 32.35 -6.41 -18.10
CA GLY A 103 33.59 -5.70 -18.47
C GLY A 103 34.82 -6.61 -18.44
N TRP A 104 35.04 -7.41 -19.49
CA TRP A 104 36.38 -7.92 -19.85
C TRP A 104 37.14 -6.88 -20.67
#